data_AF-A0A2E8TQJ6-F1
#
_entry.id   AF-A0A2E8TQJ6-F1
#
_cell.length_a   1.000
_cell.length_b   1.000
_cell.length_c   1.000
_cell.angle_alpha   90.00
_cell.angle_beta   90.00
_cell.angle_gamma   90.00
#
_symmetry.space_group_name_H-M   'P 1'
#
loop_
_entity.id
_entity.type
_entity.pdbx_description
1 polymer ?
#
loop_
_entity_poly.entity_id
_entity_poly.type
_entity_poly.pdbx_seq_one_letter_code
_entity_poly.pdbx_strand_id
1 'polypeptide(L)'
;MDLAYSKYAIIFDDGECFNDEIKLLKERGVKCRVIKIPITRVININTDPNFHSYKRSSAYEYIGRGSYWGNPHSMFEKGESRDEVIRKYKYDFDYDKFPNKSKNEVFKLAGKRLGCFCKPELCHGDVLADYLNSWDDGE
;
A
#
# COMPACT_ATOMS: atom_id res chain seq x y z
N MET A 1 22.91 -2.49 -12.66
CA MET A 1 22.90 -1.13 -13.23
C MET A 1 24.33 -0.61 -13.16
N ASP A 2 24.95 -0.31 -14.29
CA ASP A 2 26.35 0.10 -14.31
C ASP A 2 26.47 1.59 -13.94
N LEU A 3 26.66 1.85 -12.65
CA LEU A 3 26.69 3.18 -12.04
C LEU A 3 28.09 3.82 -12.11
N ALA A 4 29.02 3.28 -12.90
CA ALA A 4 30.44 3.63 -12.86
C ALA A 4 30.77 5.08 -13.28
N TYR A 5 29.83 5.80 -13.92
CA TYR A 5 30.10 7.14 -14.48
C TYR A 5 29.07 8.22 -14.10
N SER A 6 28.07 7.91 -13.28
CA SER A 6 27.01 8.87 -12.95
C SER A 6 27.52 9.98 -12.03
N LYS A 7 27.46 11.24 -12.46
CA LYS A 7 27.80 12.41 -11.63
C LYS A 7 26.63 12.94 -10.80
N TYR A 8 25.41 12.63 -11.23
CA TYR A 8 24.16 13.08 -10.63
C TYR A 8 23.16 11.93 -10.57
N ALA A 9 22.30 11.92 -9.55
CA ALA A 9 21.20 10.98 -9.41
C ALA A 9 19.96 11.68 -8.86
N ILE A 10 18.79 11.35 -9.41
CA ILE A 10 17.49 11.66 -8.81
C ILE A 10 16.88 10.31 -8.43
N ILE A 11 16.53 10.15 -7.15
CA ILE A 11 15.96 8.91 -6.62
C ILE A 11 14.56 9.20 -6.11
N PHE A 12 13.57 8.46 -6.60
CA PHE A 12 12.23 8.43 -6.03
C PHE A 12 12.19 7.28 -5.03
N ASP A 13 12.13 7.61 -3.75
CA ASP A 13 12.22 6.62 -2.67
C ASP A 13 11.15 6.88 -1.62
N ASP A 14 10.59 5.80 -1.09
CA ASP A 14 9.59 5.86 -0.03
C ASP A 14 10.21 5.84 1.38
N GLY A 15 11.54 5.72 1.46
CA GLY A 15 12.33 5.63 2.68
C GLY A 15 12.77 4.21 3.03
N GLU A 16 12.38 3.20 2.25
CA GLU A 16 12.59 1.80 2.60
C GLU A 16 13.26 0.98 1.50
N CYS A 17 13.11 1.36 0.22
CA CYS A 17 13.56 0.55 -0.90
C CYS A 17 15.03 0.74 -1.29
N PHE A 18 15.56 1.98 -1.28
CA PHE A 18 16.87 2.28 -1.90
C PHE A 18 17.97 2.69 -0.91
N ASN A 19 17.88 2.24 0.36
CA ASN A 19 18.80 2.66 1.41
C ASN A 19 20.27 2.37 1.06
N ASP A 20 20.56 1.17 0.53
CA ASP A 20 21.91 0.76 0.18
C ASP A 20 22.41 1.45 -1.10
N GLU A 21 21.56 1.62 -2.11
CA GLU A 21 21.88 2.32 -3.35
C GLU A 21 22.18 3.80 -3.08
N ILE A 22 21.37 4.46 -2.25
CA ILE A 22 21.59 5.85 -1.86
C ILE A 22 22.92 5.99 -1.12
N LYS A 23 23.24 5.04 -0.22
CA LYS A 23 24.52 5.02 0.49
C LYS A 23 25.69 4.88 -0.47
N LEU A 24 25.62 3.91 -1.39
CA LEU A 24 26.65 3.67 -2.40
C LEU A 24 26.89 4.89 -3.31
N LEU A 25 25.82 5.56 -3.74
CA LEU A 25 25.93 6.77 -4.56
C LEU A 25 26.62 7.91 -3.81
N LYS A 26 26.28 8.11 -2.54
CA LYS A 26 26.91 9.12 -1.67
C LYS A 26 28.39 8.83 -1.45
N GLU A 27 28.75 7.59 -1.16
CA GLU A 27 30.15 7.16 -0.98
C GLU A 27 31.01 7.40 -2.23
N ARG A 28 30.40 7.30 -3.42
CA ARG A 28 31.05 7.59 -4.71
C ARG A 28 31.09 9.08 -5.06
N GLY A 29 30.59 9.96 -4.20
CA GLY A 29 30.55 11.41 -4.45
C GLY A 29 29.53 11.84 -5.51
N VAL A 30 28.53 10.99 -5.82
CA VAL A 30 27.44 11.33 -6.74
C VAL A 30 26.52 12.35 -6.08
N LYS A 31 26.22 13.45 -6.78
CA LYS A 31 25.25 14.44 -6.30
C LYS A 31 23.84 13.88 -6.40
N CYS A 32 23.23 13.55 -5.26
CA CYS A 32 21.92 12.91 -5.19
C CYS A 32 20.83 13.89 -4.75
N ARG A 33 19.70 13.86 -5.45
CA ARG A 33 18.42 14.42 -4.97
C ARG A 33 17.47 13.25 -4.71
N VAL A 34 17.06 13.08 -3.45
CA VAL A 34 16.04 12.11 -3.08
C VAL A 34 14.69 12.83 -3.04
N ILE A 35 13.73 12.35 -3.82
CA ILE A 35 12.34 12.78 -3.84
C ILE A 35 11.56 11.73 -3.08
N LYS A 36 10.94 12.14 -1.97
CA LYS A 36 10.17 11.22 -1.14
C LYS A 36 8.84 10.92 -1.82
N ILE A 37 8.52 9.64 -2.00
CA ILE A 37 7.23 9.20 -2.56
C ILE A 37 6.48 8.34 -1.53
N PRO A 38 5.35 8.81 -0.98
CA PRO A 38 4.57 8.03 -0.03
C PRO A 38 3.86 6.87 -0.71
N ILE A 39 4.42 5.65 -0.59
CA ILE A 39 3.82 4.44 -1.17
C ILE A 39 2.95 3.71 -0.15
N THR A 40 1.66 3.56 -0.46
CA THR A 40 0.75 2.72 0.32
C THR A 40 1.03 1.24 0.06
N ARG A 41 1.16 0.43 1.12
CA ARG A 41 1.42 -1.02 1.01
C ARG A 41 0.55 -1.85 1.93
N VAL A 42 0.12 -3.02 1.44
CA VAL A 42 -0.57 -4.02 2.26
C VAL A 42 0.44 -4.91 2.97
N ILE A 43 0.23 -5.13 4.26
CA ILE A 43 1.05 -6.02 5.09
C ILE A 43 0.21 -7.13 5.72
N ASN A 44 0.84 -8.27 5.99
CA ASN A 44 0.23 -9.31 6.81
C ASN A 44 0.51 -9.02 8.30
N ILE A 45 -0.55 -8.78 9.08
CA ILE A 45 -0.47 -8.44 10.51
C ILE A 45 0.04 -9.60 11.36
N ASN A 46 -0.13 -10.86 10.91
CA ASN A 46 0.37 -12.02 11.63
C ASN A 46 1.88 -12.16 11.53
N THR A 47 2.49 -11.62 10.47
CA THR A 47 3.93 -11.73 10.22
C THR A 47 4.69 -10.46 10.58
N ASP A 48 4.00 -9.34 10.79
CA ASP A 48 4.62 -8.07 11.17
C ASP A 48 4.37 -7.77 12.67
N PRO A 49 5.36 -8.00 13.54
CA PRO A 49 5.19 -7.82 14.98
C PRO A 49 4.96 -6.36 15.38
N ASN A 50 5.31 -5.39 14.51
CA ASN A 50 5.19 -3.97 14.84
C ASN A 50 3.74 -3.47 14.82
N PHE A 51 2.84 -4.17 14.12
CA PHE A 51 1.46 -3.70 13.89
C PHE A 51 0.39 -4.56 14.55
N HIS A 52 0.77 -5.61 15.29
CA HIS A 52 -0.15 -6.57 15.88
C HIS A 52 -1.11 -5.96 16.94
N SER A 53 -0.69 -4.88 17.61
CA SER A 53 -1.46 -4.21 18.67
C SER A 53 -2.18 -2.92 18.22
N TYR A 54 -1.93 -2.45 17.00
CA TYR A 54 -2.46 -1.18 16.51
C TYR A 54 -3.75 -1.39 15.71
N LYS A 55 -4.79 -0.60 16.02
CA LYS A 55 -5.97 -0.47 15.14
C LYS A 55 -5.74 0.59 14.05
N ARG A 56 -5.11 1.71 14.40
CA ARG A 56 -4.70 2.78 13.46
C ARG A 56 -3.53 3.58 14.02
N SER A 57 -2.76 4.20 13.15
CA SER A 57 -1.79 5.26 13.46
C SER A 57 -1.65 6.22 12.27
N SER A 58 -0.72 7.19 12.34
CA SER A 58 -0.38 8.03 11.19
C SER A 58 0.20 7.22 10.03
N ALA A 59 0.88 6.12 10.30
CA ALA A 59 1.55 5.28 9.30
C ALA A 59 0.84 3.95 9.03
N TYR A 60 -0.26 3.63 9.73
CA TYR A 60 -0.93 2.32 9.64
C TYR A 60 -2.45 2.44 9.74
N GLU A 61 -3.16 1.59 8.99
CA GLU A 61 -4.61 1.40 9.12
C GLU A 61 -4.97 -0.08 9.03
N TYR A 62 -5.73 -0.59 9.99
CA TYR A 62 -6.31 -1.93 9.90
C TYR A 62 -7.48 -1.94 8.90
N ILE A 63 -7.38 -2.76 7.85
CA ILE A 63 -8.38 -2.88 6.79
C ILE A 63 -9.06 -4.26 6.72
N GLY A 64 -8.86 -5.11 7.73
CA GLY A 64 -9.46 -6.45 7.77
C GLY A 64 -10.99 -6.43 7.94
N ARG A 65 -11.61 -7.61 8.00
CA ARG A 65 -13.08 -7.76 8.12
C ARG A 65 -13.62 -7.02 9.36
N GLY A 66 -14.75 -6.33 9.20
CA GLY A 66 -15.36 -5.49 10.24
C GLY A 66 -14.79 -4.06 10.34
N SER A 67 -13.71 -3.74 9.61
CA SER A 67 -13.22 -2.36 9.48
C SER A 67 -13.98 -1.56 8.42
N TYR A 68 -13.74 -0.25 8.37
CA TYR A 68 -14.31 0.62 7.34
C TYR A 68 -13.99 0.13 5.92
N TRP A 69 -12.76 -0.33 5.67
CA TRP A 69 -12.34 -0.82 4.35
C TRP A 69 -12.34 -2.36 4.22
N GLY A 70 -12.92 -3.08 5.18
CA GLY A 70 -13.02 -4.53 5.14
C GLY A 70 -13.82 -5.04 3.94
N ASN A 71 -13.38 -6.16 3.36
CA ASN A 71 -14.11 -6.82 2.29
C ASN A 71 -15.43 -7.43 2.80
N PRO A 72 -16.61 -6.98 2.29
CA PRO A 72 -17.88 -7.57 2.67
C PRO A 72 -18.07 -8.98 2.07
N HIS A 73 -17.37 -9.31 0.98
CA HIS A 73 -17.44 -10.62 0.34
C HIS A 73 -16.59 -11.65 1.11
N SER A 74 -17.02 -12.91 1.11
CA SER A 74 -16.40 -13.99 1.87
C SER A 74 -16.34 -15.27 1.05
N MET A 75 -15.16 -15.90 1.02
CA MET A 75 -14.98 -17.20 0.36
C MET A 75 -15.81 -18.30 1.04
N PHE A 76 -16.05 -18.17 2.35
CA PHE A 76 -16.67 -19.21 3.17
C PHE A 76 -18.19 -19.26 3.07
N GLU A 77 -18.86 -18.16 2.73
CA GLU A 77 -20.34 -18.10 2.74
C GLU A 77 -20.96 -18.69 1.48
N LYS A 78 -20.27 -18.58 0.34
CA LYS A 78 -20.81 -18.92 -0.98
C LYS A 78 -19.93 -19.86 -1.80
N GLY A 79 -18.82 -20.35 -1.22
CA GLY A 79 -17.85 -21.20 -1.93
C GLY A 79 -17.10 -20.47 -3.05
N GLU A 80 -17.06 -19.14 -3.00
CA GLU A 80 -16.43 -18.30 -4.01
C GLU A 80 -14.90 -18.33 -3.88
N SER A 81 -14.20 -18.22 -5.00
CA SER A 81 -12.74 -18.14 -5.00
C SER A 81 -12.24 -16.80 -4.43
N ARG A 82 -10.97 -16.78 -3.98
CA ARG A 82 -10.30 -15.54 -3.56
C ARG A 82 -10.34 -14.46 -4.64
N ASP A 83 -10.10 -14.84 -5.89
CA ASP A 83 -10.16 -13.94 -7.04
C ASP A 83 -11.55 -13.34 -7.22
N GLU A 84 -12.61 -14.13 -7.04
CA GLU A 84 -13.97 -13.65 -7.19
C GLU A 84 -14.35 -12.64 -6.11
N VAL A 85 -14.05 -12.92 -4.84
CA VAL A 85 -14.36 -12.00 -3.73
C VAL A 85 -13.58 -10.69 -3.82
N ILE A 86 -12.36 -10.72 -4.39
CA ILE A 86 -11.56 -9.52 -4.63
C ILE A 86 -12.08 -8.75 -5.85
N ARG A 87 -12.47 -9.45 -6.92
CA ARG A 87 -13.10 -8.84 -8.10
C ARG A 87 -14.38 -8.10 -7.72
N LYS A 88 -15.22 -8.68 -6.86
CA LYS A 88 -16.43 -8.03 -6.35
C LYS A 88 -16.10 -6.81 -5.50
N TYR A 89 -15.11 -6.92 -4.60
CA TYR A 89 -14.63 -5.78 -3.83
C TYR A 89 -14.15 -4.64 -4.73
N LYS A 90 -13.36 -4.95 -5.76
CA LYS A 90 -12.88 -3.98 -6.74
C LYS A 90 -14.02 -3.30 -7.47
N TYR A 91 -15.00 -4.07 -7.93
CA TYR A 91 -16.21 -3.52 -8.57
C TYR A 91 -16.94 -2.56 -7.62
N ASP A 92 -17.16 -2.96 -6.38
CA ASP A 92 -17.86 -2.11 -5.41
C ASP A 92 -17.08 -0.82 -5.11
N PHE A 93 -15.75 -0.90 -5.07
CA PHE A 93 -14.87 0.25 -4.88
C PHE A 93 -14.85 1.20 -6.09
N ASP A 94 -14.68 0.66 -7.30
CA ASP A 94 -14.56 1.45 -8.52
C ASP A 94 -15.84 2.25 -8.80
N TYR A 95 -17.00 1.60 -8.62
CA TYR A 95 -18.32 2.14 -8.95
C TYR A 95 -19.08 2.70 -7.74
N ASP A 96 -18.39 2.94 -6.62
CA ASP A 96 -18.95 3.54 -5.38
C ASP A 96 -20.24 2.84 -4.90
N LYS A 97 -20.18 1.51 -4.78
CA LYS A 97 -21.32 0.67 -4.38
C LYS A 97 -21.29 0.22 -2.92
N PHE A 98 -20.28 0.63 -2.15
CA PHE A 98 -20.23 0.27 -0.73
C PHE A 98 -21.31 0.99 0.06
N PRO A 99 -22.15 0.27 0.83
CA PRO A 99 -23.16 0.91 1.67
C PRO A 99 -22.48 1.69 2.80
N ASN A 100 -22.93 2.92 3.03
CA ASN A 100 -22.46 3.79 4.11
C ASN A 100 -20.94 4.08 4.11
N LYS A 101 -20.29 3.99 2.93
CA LYS A 101 -18.90 4.39 2.76
C LYS A 101 -18.80 5.49 1.72
N SER A 102 -17.92 6.46 1.96
CA SER A 102 -17.58 7.48 1.00
C SER A 102 -16.24 7.12 0.37
N LYS A 103 -16.18 7.07 -0.96
CA LYS A 103 -14.94 6.82 -1.68
C LYS A 103 -13.83 7.81 -1.30
N ASN A 104 -14.17 9.07 -1.00
CA ASN A 104 -13.20 10.10 -0.60
C ASN A 104 -12.43 9.76 0.70
N GLU A 105 -12.96 8.90 1.56
CA GLU A 105 -12.24 8.48 2.77
C GLU A 105 -10.99 7.64 2.43
N VAL A 106 -10.85 7.13 1.21
CA VAL A 106 -9.71 6.31 0.79
C VAL A 106 -8.41 7.11 0.81
N PHE A 107 -8.46 8.41 0.49
CA PHE A 107 -7.28 9.27 0.45
C PHE A 107 -6.62 9.42 1.83
N LYS A 108 -7.35 9.17 2.93
CA LYS A 108 -6.77 9.13 4.29
C LYS A 108 -5.81 7.95 4.50
N LEU A 109 -5.73 7.03 3.55
CA LEU A 109 -4.84 5.86 3.56
C LEU A 109 -3.55 6.07 2.74
N ALA A 110 -3.42 7.20 2.02
CA ALA A 110 -2.24 7.49 1.21
C ALA A 110 -0.96 7.42 2.07
N GLY A 111 0.06 6.72 1.56
CA GLY A 111 1.33 6.51 2.24
C GLY A 111 1.31 5.57 3.46
N LYS A 112 0.16 4.98 3.83
CA LYS A 112 0.07 4.10 5.01
C LYS A 112 0.35 2.64 4.72
N ARG A 113 0.67 1.90 5.78
CA ARG A 113 0.61 0.43 5.83
C ARG A 113 -0.83 -0.02 6.05
N LEU A 114 -1.36 -0.83 5.15
CA LEU A 114 -2.71 -1.39 5.24
C LEU A 114 -2.62 -2.79 5.83
N GLY A 115 -3.06 -2.94 7.08
CA GLY A 115 -3.04 -4.21 7.78
C GLY A 115 -4.17 -5.13 7.32
N CYS A 116 -3.82 -6.32 6.82
CA CYS A 116 -4.75 -7.42 6.58
C CYS A 116 -4.14 -8.76 7.00
N PHE A 117 -4.90 -9.84 6.86
CA PHE A 117 -4.43 -11.21 7.12
C PHE A 117 -4.17 -12.02 5.85
N CYS A 118 -4.54 -11.50 4.67
CA CYS A 118 -4.55 -12.26 3.43
C CYS A 118 -3.18 -12.38 2.75
N LYS A 119 -2.31 -11.39 2.89
CA LYS A 119 -0.97 -11.44 2.27
C LYS A 119 -0.19 -12.66 2.76
N PRO A 120 0.64 -13.33 1.92
CA PRO A 120 1.08 -12.91 0.59
C PRO A 120 0.08 -13.18 -0.55
N GLU A 121 -1.00 -13.92 -0.28
CA GLU A 121 -2.07 -14.15 -1.25
C GLU A 121 -2.76 -12.84 -1.64
N LEU A 122 -3.52 -12.85 -2.74
CA LEU A 122 -4.30 -11.70 -3.18
C LEU A 122 -5.15 -11.13 -2.02
N CYS A 123 -5.13 -9.81 -1.87
CA CYS A 123 -5.81 -9.11 -0.80
C CYS A 123 -6.70 -8.00 -1.38
N HIS A 124 -7.85 -7.74 -0.76
CA HIS A 124 -8.67 -6.59 -1.14
C HIS A 124 -7.94 -5.26 -0.89
N GLY A 125 -6.99 -5.23 0.05
CA GLY A 125 -6.12 -4.08 0.28
C GLY A 125 -5.28 -3.71 -0.93
N ASP A 126 -5.00 -4.66 -1.84
CA ASP A 126 -4.24 -4.38 -3.06
C ASP A 126 -5.01 -3.40 -3.95
N VAL A 127 -6.34 -3.52 -4.02
CA VAL A 127 -7.20 -2.57 -4.75
C VAL A 127 -7.04 -1.14 -4.23
N LEU A 128 -6.99 -0.97 -2.90
CA LEU A 128 -6.86 0.35 -2.28
C LEU A 128 -5.46 0.92 -2.49
N ALA A 129 -4.43 0.09 -2.30
CA ALA A 129 -3.04 0.49 -2.49
C ALA A 129 -2.77 0.89 -3.95
N ASP A 130 -3.24 0.09 -4.91
CA ASP A 130 -3.10 0.37 -6.34
C ASP A 130 -3.80 1.68 -6.73
N TYR A 131 -5.02 1.90 -6.23
CA TYR A 131 -5.75 3.15 -6.46
C TYR A 131 -4.96 4.36 -5.94
N LEU A 132 -4.47 4.31 -4.69
CA LEU A 132 -3.74 5.40 -4.06
C LEU A 132 -2.38 5.65 -4.70
N ASN A 133 -1.66 4.61 -5.09
CA ASN A 133 -0.37 4.74 -5.74
C ASN A 133 -0.49 5.16 -7.22
N SER A 134 -1.70 5.12 -7.80
CA SER A 134 -2.01 5.66 -9.13
C SER A 134 -2.56 7.09 -9.09
N TRP A 135 -2.88 7.59 -7.89
CA TRP A 135 -3.43 8.91 -7.70
C TRP A 135 -2.32 9.97 -7.67
N ASP A 136 -2.47 10.99 -8.51
CA ASP A 136 -1.63 12.20 -8.48
C ASP A 136 -2.19 13.15 -7.41
N ASP A 137 -1.42 13.33 -6.33
CA ASP A 137 -1.74 14.21 -5.21
C ASP A 137 -1.37 15.69 -5.49
N GLY A 138 -0.73 15.96 -6.64
CA GLY A 138 -0.36 17.29 -7.09
C GLY A 138 0.92 17.85 -6.46
N GLU A 139 1.73 17.02 -5.80
CA GLU A 139 3.03 17.39 -5.20
C GLU A 139 4.26 17.17 -6.11
#